data_AF-A0A7J9HGJ0-F1
#
_entry.id   AF-A0A7J9HGJ0-F1
#
_cell.length_a   1.000
_cell.length_b   1.000
_cell.length_c   1.000
_cell.angle_alpha   90.00
_cell.angle_beta   90.00
_cell.angle_gamma   90.00
#
_symmetry.space_group_name_H-M   'P 1'
#
loop_
_entity.id
_entity.type
_entity.pdbx_description
1 polymer ?
#
loop_
_entity_poly.entity_id
_entity_poly.type
_entity_poly.pdbx_seq_one_letter_code
_entity_poly.pdbx_strand_id
1 'polypeptide(L)' 'MLEGLKLAWAQGFRQVELESDNAWLIEVIQNGLAVDNNCSEIRLILDWCSKDWDVKLRHILRDSNKVVDRITK' A
#
# COMPACT_ATOMS: atom_id res chain seq x y z
N MET A 1 1.67 -2.71 -5.46
CA MET A 1 0.60 -2.42 -4.47
C MET A 1 -0.79 -2.58 -5.05
N LEU A 2 -1.14 -1.88 -6.15
CA LEU A 2 -2.48 -1.96 -6.74
C LEU A 2 -2.87 -3.39 -7.18
N GLU A 3 -1.97 -4.12 -7.83
CA GLU A 3 -2.22 -5.52 -8.21
C GLU A 3 -2.39 -6.42 -6.99
N GLY A 4 -1.62 -6.20 -5.92
CA GLY A 4 -1.77 -6.93 -4.66
C GLY A 4 -3.12 -6.68 -4.00
N LEU A 5 -3.61 -5.42 -4.02
CA LEU A 5 -4.95 -5.07 -3.53
C LEU A 5 -6.04 -5.74 -4.37
N LYS A 6 -5.94 -5.70 -5.71
CA LYS A 6 -6.89 -6.38 -6.60
C LYS A 6 -6.92 -7.89 -6.37
N LEU A 7 -5.74 -8.51 -6.20
CA LEU A 7 -5.63 -9.94 -5.92
C LEU A 7 -6.25 -10.28 -4.57
N ALA A 8 -5.93 -9.51 -3.52
CA ALA A 8 -6.47 -9.73 -2.18
C ALA A 8 -7.99 -9.58 -2.14
N TRP A 9 -8.53 -8.56 -2.82
CA TRP A 9 -9.96 -8.40 -2.99
C TRP A 9 -10.60 -9.56 -3.76
N ALA A 10 -9.98 -10.01 -4.86
CA ALA A 10 -10.45 -11.15 -5.64
C ALA A 10 -10.43 -12.45 -4.83
N GLN A 11 -9.50 -12.60 -3.89
CA GLN A 11 -9.46 -13.71 -2.95
C GLN A 11 -10.44 -13.57 -1.77
N GLY A 12 -11.16 -12.44 -1.66
CA GLY A 12 -12.15 -12.20 -0.61
C GLY A 12 -11.55 -11.78 0.74
N PHE A 13 -10.30 -11.31 0.76
CA PHE A 13 -9.72 -10.76 1.98
C PHE A 13 -10.41 -9.45 2.33
N ARG A 14 -10.87 -9.35 3.59
CA ARG A 14 -11.45 -8.12 4.16
C ARG A 14 -10.49 -7.33 5.02
N GLN A 15 -9.28 -7.84 5.24
CA GLN A 15 -8.24 -7.15 6.00
C GLN A 15 -6.94 -7.27 5.22
N VAL A 16 -6.34 -6.15 4.86
CA VAL A 16 -5.09 -6.11 4.09
C VAL A 16 -4.13 -5.12 4.72
N GLU A 17 -2.91 -5.57 4.98
CA GLU A 17 -1.83 -4.70 5.45
C GLU A 17 -0.97 -4.31 4.23
N LEU A 18 -0.90 -3.01 3.94
CA LEU A 18 -0.10 -2.44 2.86
C LEU A 18 1.21 -1.93 3.45
N GLU A 19 2.29 -2.62 3.14
CA GLU A 19 3.62 -2.31 3.61
C GLU A 19 4.42 -1.59 2.53
N SER A 20 5.01 -0.45 2.88
CA SER A 20 5.88 0.31 1.98
C SER A 20 7.03 0.93 2.74
N ASP A 21 8.22 0.98 2.13
CA ASP A 21 9.40 1.69 2.62
C ASP A 21 9.39 3.18 2.22
N ASN A 22 8.41 3.59 1.41
CA ASN A 22 8.25 4.97 0.99
C ASN A 22 7.39 5.74 2.00
N ALA A 23 8.06 6.40 2.96
CA ALA A 23 7.42 7.26 3.96
C ALA A 23 6.44 8.27 3.33
N TRP A 24 6.85 8.90 2.22
CA TRP A 24 6.00 9.86 1.49
C TRP A 24 4.71 9.24 0.97
N LEU A 25 4.78 8.00 0.46
CA LEU A 25 3.59 7.29 -0.03
C LEU A 25 2.65 6.91 1.11
N ILE A 26 3.19 6.45 2.24
CA ILE A 26 2.39 6.14 3.43
C ILE A 26 1.71 7.41 3.95
N GLU A 27 2.44 8.51 4.05
CA GLU A 27 1.93 9.79 4.53
C GLU A 27 0.82 10.33 3.61
N VAL A 28 1.00 10.20 2.29
CA VAL A 28 -0.02 10.57 1.30
C VAL A 28 -1.29 9.75 1.46
N ILE A 29 -1.18 8.43 1.59
CA ILE A 29 -2.36 7.55 1.68
C ILE A 29 -3.05 7.73 3.04
N GLN A 30 -2.29 7.86 4.14
CA GLN A 30 -2.83 8.04 5.49
C GLN A 30 -3.48 9.41 5.69
N ASN A 31 -2.87 10.49 5.22
CA ASN A 31 -3.45 11.84 5.35
C ASN A 31 -4.51 12.14 4.29
N GLY A 32 -4.70 11.26 3.30
CA GLY A 32 -5.54 11.54 2.15
C GLY A 32 -5.11 12.81 1.40
N LEU A 33 -3.82 13.15 1.50
CA LEU A 33 -3.27 14.33 0.82
C LEU A 33 -3.48 14.11 -0.67
N ALA A 34 -4.33 14.96 -1.26
CA ALA A 34 -4.63 14.94 -2.67
C ALA A 34 -3.32 15.19 -3.42
N VAL A 35 -2.65 14.11 -3.83
CA VAL A 35 -1.50 14.23 -4.70
C VAL A 35 -1.95 14.97 -5.94
N ASP A 36 -1.32 16.12 -6.15
CA ASP A 36 -1.46 16.93 -7.34
C ASP A 36 -1.35 16.01 -8.56
N ASN A 37 -2.41 16.00 -9.38
CA ASN A 37 -2.79 15.25 -10.60
C ASN A 37 -1.87 14.21 -11.28
N ASN A 38 -0.58 14.08 -10.94
CA ASN A 38 0.40 13.21 -11.55
C ASN A 38 0.43 11.76 -11.02
N CYS A 39 -0.30 11.40 -9.96
CA CYS A 39 -0.28 10.03 -9.43
C CYS A 39 -1.66 9.35 -9.49
N SER A 40 -2.09 9.02 -10.71
CA SER A 40 -3.29 8.24 -11.01
C SER A 40 -3.35 6.92 -10.22
N GLU A 41 -2.20 6.28 -10.01
CA GLU A 41 -2.10 5.02 -9.26
C GLU A 41 -2.40 5.18 -7.77
N ILE A 42 -1.98 6.28 -7.14
CA ILE A 42 -2.26 6.54 -5.72
C ILE A 42 -3.75 6.77 -5.50
N ARG A 43 -4.40 7.51 -6.39
CA ARG A 43 -5.86 7.70 -6.35
C ARG A 43 -6.61 6.38 -6.44
N LEU A 44 -6.17 5.48 -7.32
CA LEU A 44 -6.75 4.14 -7.41
C LEU A 44 -6.53 3.37 -6.10
N ILE A 45 -5.31 3.39 -5.54
CA ILE A 45 -5.02 2.73 -4.26
C ILE A 45 -5.92 3.27 -3.14
N LEU A 46 -6.11 4.58 -3.06
CA LEU A 46 -7.01 5.24 -2.10
C LEU A 46 -8.48 4.84 -2.31
N ASP A 47 -8.97 4.79 -3.56
CA ASP A 47 -10.32 4.32 -3.88
C ASP A 47 -10.52 2.86 -3.46
N TRP A 48 -9.51 2.03 -3.70
CA TRP A 48 -9.49 0.66 -3.21
C TRP A 48 -9.48 0.63 -1.69
N CYS A 49 -8.61 1.41 -1.03
CA CYS A 49 -8.51 1.52 0.43
C CYS A 49 -9.83 1.96 1.10
N SER A 50 -10.67 2.71 0.38
CA SER A 50 -11.98 3.18 0.84
C SER A 50 -13.13 2.18 0.62
N LYS A 51 -12.87 0.96 0.14
CA LYS A 51 -13.89 -0.09 0.02
C LYS A 51 -14.26 -0.71 1.38
N ASP A 52 -15.20 -1.64 1.37
CA ASP A 52 -15.68 -2.41 2.53
C ASP A 52 -14.66 -3.47 3.00
N TRP A 53 -13.44 -3.03 3.33
CA TRP A 53 -12.37 -3.84 3.87
C TRP A 53 -11.40 -2.96 4.69
N ASP A 54 -10.81 -3.55 5.72
CA ASP A 54 -9.85 -2.89 6.61
C ASP A 54 -8.48 -2.89 5.95
N VAL A 55 -8.04 -1.73 5.47
CA VAL A 55 -6.70 -1.58 4.90
C VAL A 55 -5.80 -0.83 5.87
N LYS A 56 -4.79 -1.51 6.39
CA LYS A 56 -3.80 -0.94 7.31
C LYS A 56 -2.54 -0.58 6.55
N LEU A 57 -2.15 0.70 6.58
CA LEU A 57 -0.89 1.13 6.00
C LEU A 57 0.20 1.12 7.05
N ARG A 58 1.27 0.39 6.75
CA ARG A 58 2.43 0.28 7.61
C ARG A 58 3.67 0.74 6.86
N HIS A 59 4.28 1.81 7.39
CA HIS A 59 5.61 2.22 6.95
C HIS A 59 6.63 1.26 7.55
N ILE A 60 7.29 0.45 6.71
CA ILE A 60 8.42 -0.34 7.17
C ILE A 60 9.71 0.43 6.88
N LEU A 61 10.40 0.85 7.92
CA LEU A 61 11.77 1.35 7.78
C LEU A 61 12.65 0.20 7.25
N ARG A 62 13.38 0.49 6.17
CA ARG A 62 14.21 -0.42 5.36
C ARG A 62 15.15 -1.35 6.15
N ASP A 63 15.36 -1.11 7.44
CA ASP A 63 16.11 -2.00 8.34
C ASP A 63 15.38 -3.32 8.66
N SER A 64 14.04 -3.34 8.65
CA SER A 64 13.24 -4.58 8.80
C SER A 64 13.09 -5.35 7.50
N ASN A 65 13.43 -4.76 6.34
CA ASN A 65 13.45 -5.48 5.07
C ASN A 65 14.76 -6.29 4.87
N LYS A 66 15.60 -6.40 5.91
CA LYS A 66 16.72 -7.37 5.94
C LYS A 66 16.28 -8.81 5.68
N VAL A 67 14.99 -9.13 5.83
CA VAL A 67 14.43 -10.46 5.52
C VAL A 67 13.97 -10.62 4.07
N VAL A 68 14.07 -9.58 3.22
CA VAL A 68 13.78 -9.65 1.77
C VAL A 68 14.96 -9.10 0.95
N ASP A 69 16.17 -9.10 1.51
CA ASP A 69 17.43 -9.00 0.74
C ASP A 69 18.23 -10.30 0.93
N ARG A 70 17.55 -11.43 0.71
CA ARG A 70 18.21 -12.75 0.62
C ARG A 70 17.57 -13.67 -0.43
N ILE A 71 17.10 -13.06 -1.51
CA ILE A 71 16.65 -13.81 -2.71
C ILE A 71 17.22 -13.22 -4.01
N THR A 72 18.40 -12.59 -3.94
CA THR A 72 19.20 -12.35 -5.15
C THR A 72 20.53 -13.10 -5.04
N LYS A 73 20.53 -14.23 -5.76
CA LYS A 73 21.61 -15.09 -6.27
C LYS A 73 22.38 -16.00 -5.31
#